data_AF-A0A969SKA2-F1
#
_entry.id   AF-A0A969SKA2-F1
#
_cell.length_a   1.000
_cell.length_b   1.000
_cell.length_c   1.000
_cell.angle_alpha   90.00
_cell.angle_beta   90.00
_cell.angle_gamma   90.00
#
_symmetry.space_group_name_H-M   'P 1'
#
loop_
_entity.id
_entity.type
_entity.pdbx_description
1 polymer ?
#
loop_
_entity_poly.entity_id
_entity_poly.type
_entity_poly.pdbx_seq_one_letter_code
_entity_poly.pdbx_strand_id
1 'polypeptide(L)'
;MNVLSRKEHQHVAQKPPLLLVFAILLATSLIAFHDFSFPFLMLDPTGDFSQNMAEAVAEGNVLRQFCLPVIGGLGAYLLYRPHRSRLRFNSVLGIVLLIYIVWAALSFTWAEDPSLSLRRVIVLVCLVVGAVGLASLDTRSIQMIFIGIILATFCVGLLNELALGTFAPWRATTGSPAQFTRICRRPPWARSP
;
A
#
# COMPACT_ATOMS: atom_id res chain seq x y z
N MET A 1 25.03 49.85 5.38
CA MET A 1 23.54 49.87 5.35
C MET A 1 22.91 48.89 4.35
N ASN A 2 23.60 47.85 3.85
CA ASN A 2 23.05 46.95 2.80
C ASN A 2 22.71 45.52 3.26
N VAL A 3 22.81 45.20 4.56
CA VAL A 3 22.55 43.84 5.08
C VAL A 3 21.07 43.58 5.35
N LEU A 4 20.25 44.63 5.49
CA LEU A 4 18.83 44.51 5.85
C LEU A 4 17.92 44.16 4.66
N SER A 5 18.32 44.50 3.43
CA SER A 5 17.49 44.26 2.23
C SER A 5 17.55 42.81 1.71
N ARG A 6 18.55 42.01 2.11
CA ARG A 6 18.71 40.62 1.62
C ARG A 6 17.83 39.59 2.36
N LYS A 7 17.24 39.95 3.50
CA LYS A 7 16.42 39.02 4.30
C LYS A 7 14.95 38.96 3.91
N GLU A 8 14.41 39.97 3.22
CA GLU A 8 12.97 39.99 2.88
C GLU A 8 12.60 39.13 1.66
N HIS A 9 13.57 38.76 0.81
CA HIS A 9 13.28 37.95 -0.38
C HIS A 9 13.57 36.44 -0.24
N GLN A 10 14.13 35.97 0.89
CA GLN A 10 14.62 34.59 1.01
C GLN A 10 13.72 33.58 1.76
N HIS A 11 12.53 33.98 2.22
CA HIS A 11 11.65 33.03 2.92
C HIS A 11 10.20 33.10 2.42
N VAL A 12 10.01 33.05 1.09
CA VAL A 12 8.88 32.24 0.60
C VAL A 12 9.24 30.81 0.99
N ALA A 13 8.88 30.42 2.22
CA ALA A 13 9.01 29.05 2.70
C ALA A 13 8.24 28.18 1.73
N GLN A 14 8.95 27.67 0.72
CA GLN A 14 8.40 26.91 -0.38
C GLN A 14 7.85 25.66 0.28
N LYS A 15 6.53 25.64 0.54
CA LYS A 15 5.88 24.46 1.13
C LYS A 15 6.30 23.27 0.29
N PRO A 16 6.65 22.12 0.90
CA PRO A 16 6.94 20.93 0.10
C PRO A 16 5.78 20.76 -0.88
N PRO A 17 6.04 20.44 -2.16
CA PRO A 17 4.97 20.23 -3.11
C PRO A 17 4.15 19.04 -2.61
N LEU A 18 3.11 19.31 -1.81
CA LEU A 18 2.28 18.29 -1.15
C LEU A 18 1.67 17.36 -2.19
N LEU A 19 1.35 17.91 -3.36
CA LEU A 19 0.88 17.17 -4.51
C LEU A 19 1.91 16.14 -5.01
N LEU A 20 3.21 16.46 -4.98
CA LEU A 20 4.27 15.52 -5.36
C LEU A 20 4.38 14.40 -4.31
N VAL A 21 4.37 14.72 -3.02
CA VAL A 21 4.39 13.71 -1.94
C VAL A 21 3.18 12.79 -2.08
N PHE A 22 1.99 13.37 -2.26
CA PHE A 22 0.75 12.65 -2.51
C PHE A 22 0.84 11.76 -3.75
N ALA A 23 1.29 12.28 -4.88
CA ALA A 23 1.40 11.53 -6.13
C ALA A 23 2.36 10.35 -6.01
N ILE A 24 3.52 10.53 -5.35
CA ILE A 24 4.47 9.45 -5.12
C ILE A 24 3.88 8.38 -4.19
N LEU A 25 3.26 8.78 -3.07
CA LEU A 25 2.63 7.83 -2.14
C LEU A 25 1.47 7.08 -2.79
N LEU A 26 0.66 7.77 -3.59
CA LEU A 26 -0.44 7.14 -4.33
C LEU A 26 0.09 6.16 -5.37
N ALA A 27 1.06 6.57 -6.20
CA ALA A 27 1.63 5.72 -7.23
C ALA A 27 2.29 4.47 -6.63
N THR A 28 3.11 4.64 -5.58
CA THR A 28 3.75 3.52 -4.89
C THR A 28 2.74 2.62 -4.19
N SER A 29 1.68 3.16 -3.60
CA SER A 29 0.58 2.35 -3.02
C SER A 29 -0.13 1.53 -4.09
N LEU A 30 -0.52 2.15 -5.21
CA LEU A 30 -1.19 1.45 -6.30
C LEU A 30 -0.30 0.35 -6.87
N ILE A 31 0.97 0.62 -7.13
CA ILE A 31 1.90 -0.39 -7.67
C ILE A 31 2.18 -1.51 -6.65
N ALA A 32 2.28 -1.19 -5.36
CA ALA A 32 2.62 -2.17 -4.33
C ALA A 32 1.46 -3.06 -3.92
N PHE A 33 0.21 -2.58 -4.03
CA PHE A 33 -0.99 -3.28 -3.58
C PHE A 33 -1.88 -3.80 -4.71
N HIS A 34 -1.85 -3.19 -5.90
CA HIS A 34 -2.53 -3.74 -7.07
C HIS A 34 -1.56 -4.60 -7.88
N ASP A 35 -1.64 -5.91 -7.68
CA ASP A 35 -1.07 -6.86 -8.64
C ASP A 35 -1.96 -6.89 -9.88
N PHE A 36 -1.65 -6.01 -10.83
CA PHE A 36 -2.29 -5.97 -12.15
C PHE A 36 -2.11 -7.28 -12.95
N SER A 37 -1.21 -8.16 -12.49
CA SER A 37 -0.96 -9.49 -13.03
C SER A 37 -2.08 -10.49 -12.69
N PHE A 38 -2.83 -10.27 -11.61
CA PHE A 38 -3.80 -11.25 -11.10
C PHE A 38 -4.92 -11.63 -12.10
N PRO A 39 -5.53 -10.69 -12.84
CA PRO A 39 -6.53 -11.04 -13.86
C PRO A 39 -5.98 -11.93 -14.98
N PHE A 40 -4.71 -11.75 -15.34
CA PHE A 40 -4.06 -12.57 -16.37
C PHE A 40 -3.79 -14.00 -15.89
N LEU A 41 -3.45 -14.15 -14.60
CA LEU A 41 -3.20 -15.45 -13.98
C LEU A 41 -4.48 -16.30 -13.84
N MET A 42 -5.66 -15.66 -13.72
CA MET A 42 -6.96 -16.36 -13.76
C MET A 42 -7.35 -16.88 -15.16
N LEU A 43 -6.72 -16.38 -16.23
CA LEU A 43 -7.03 -16.80 -17.61
C LEU A 43 -6.20 -18.00 -18.06
N ASP A 44 -5.23 -18.46 -17.26
CA ASP A 44 -4.37 -19.58 -17.61
C ASP A 44 -5.12 -20.92 -17.44
N PRO A 45 -5.40 -21.67 -18.53
CA PRO A 45 -6.20 -22.89 -18.48
C PRO A 45 -5.42 -24.12 -17.97
N THR A 46 -4.13 -23.97 -17.64
CA THR A 46 -3.23 -25.10 -17.29
C THR A 46 -3.53 -25.78 -15.96
N GLY A 47 -4.40 -25.20 -15.10
CA GLY A 47 -4.86 -25.84 -13.86
C GLY A 47 -3.90 -25.73 -12.67
N ASP A 48 -2.66 -25.25 -12.89
CA ASP A 48 -1.62 -25.11 -11.86
C ASP A 48 -1.66 -23.77 -11.11
N PHE A 49 -2.86 -23.20 -10.93
CA PHE A 49 -3.06 -21.89 -10.32
C PHE A 49 -2.44 -21.80 -8.91
N SER A 50 -2.56 -22.85 -8.10
CA SER A 50 -2.04 -22.87 -6.72
C SER A 50 -0.51 -22.81 -6.67
N GLN A 51 0.17 -23.51 -7.57
CA GLN A 51 1.63 -23.54 -7.64
C GLN A 51 2.18 -22.21 -8.17
N ASN A 52 1.56 -21.68 -9.23
CA ASN A 52 1.94 -20.37 -9.80
C ASN A 52 1.71 -19.22 -8.79
N MET A 53 0.65 -19.30 -7.97
CA MET A 53 0.39 -18.29 -6.94
C MET A 53 1.41 -18.37 -5.80
N ALA A 54 1.84 -19.57 -5.41
CA ALA A 54 2.88 -19.76 -4.41
C ALA A 54 4.25 -19.22 -4.88
N GLU A 55 4.62 -19.50 -6.14
CA GLU A 55 5.85 -18.96 -6.75
C GLU A 55 5.81 -17.43 -6.89
N ALA A 56 4.69 -16.86 -7.34
CA ALA A 56 4.54 -15.41 -7.45
C ALA A 56 4.68 -14.68 -6.10
N VAL A 57 4.18 -15.30 -5.02
CA VAL A 57 4.34 -14.78 -3.65
C VAL A 57 5.79 -14.93 -3.16
N ALA A 58 6.46 -16.03 -3.52
CA ALA A 58 7.83 -16.33 -3.10
C ALA A 58 8.88 -15.44 -3.81
N GLU A 59 8.78 -15.27 -5.12
CA GLU A 59 9.74 -14.46 -5.88
C GLU A 59 9.61 -12.97 -5.58
N GLY A 60 8.38 -12.52 -5.31
CA GLY A 60 8.07 -11.14 -4.99
C GLY A 60 8.22 -10.22 -6.20
N ASN A 61 7.21 -9.38 -6.44
CA ASN A 61 7.19 -8.49 -7.60
C ASN A 61 8.37 -7.50 -7.58
N VAL A 62 9.21 -7.52 -8.64
CA VAL A 62 10.37 -6.63 -8.80
C VAL A 62 9.96 -5.16 -8.70
N LEU A 63 8.79 -4.78 -9.22
CA LEU A 63 8.25 -3.42 -9.09
C LEU A 63 8.06 -3.03 -7.62
N ARG A 64 7.54 -3.95 -6.80
CA ARG A 64 7.34 -3.72 -5.37
C ARG A 64 8.68 -3.53 -4.65
N GLN A 65 9.73 -4.22 -5.08
CA GLN A 65 11.08 -4.05 -4.55
C GLN A 65 11.63 -2.64 -4.81
N PHE A 66 11.24 -1.97 -5.91
CA PHE A 66 11.63 -0.58 -6.19
C PHE A 66 10.75 0.45 -5.47
N CYS A 67 9.46 0.21 -5.30
CA CYS A 67 8.55 1.15 -4.64
C CYS A 67 8.92 1.40 -3.17
N LEU A 68 9.39 0.37 -2.45
CA LEU A 68 9.67 0.47 -1.02
C LEU A 68 10.88 1.37 -0.70
N PRO A 69 12.03 1.26 -1.40
CA PRO A 69 13.12 2.24 -1.33
C PRO A 69 12.69 3.66 -1.71
N VAL A 70 11.79 3.83 -2.68
CA VAL A 70 11.28 5.16 -3.05
C VAL A 70 10.51 5.80 -1.89
N ILE A 71 9.69 5.04 -1.16
CA ILE A 71 9.01 5.52 0.06
C ILE A 71 10.04 5.89 1.14
N GLY A 72 11.05 5.04 1.34
CA GLY A 72 12.13 5.32 2.30
C GLY A 72 12.94 6.57 1.94
N GLY A 73 13.28 6.73 0.66
CA GLY A 73 13.99 7.89 0.13
C GLY A 73 13.16 9.17 0.23
N LEU A 74 11.85 9.11 -0.03
CA LEU A 74 10.92 10.22 0.18
C LEU A 74 10.88 10.62 1.66
N GLY A 75 10.80 9.65 2.57
CA GLY A 75 10.86 9.90 4.01
C GLY A 75 12.17 10.55 4.45
N ALA A 76 13.30 10.03 3.98
CA ALA A 76 14.62 10.59 4.24
C ALA A 76 14.76 12.02 3.71
N TYR A 77 14.28 12.28 2.50
CA TYR A 77 14.24 13.61 1.90
C TYR A 77 13.38 14.59 2.72
N LEU A 78 12.21 14.16 3.17
CA LEU A 78 11.35 14.96 4.06
C LEU A 78 12.04 15.26 5.40
N LEU A 79 12.77 14.29 5.95
CA LEU A 79 13.48 14.43 7.23
C LEU A 79 14.72 15.34 7.13
N TYR A 80 15.46 15.27 6.02
CA TYR A 80 16.63 16.12 5.77
C TYR A 80 16.24 17.59 5.57
N ARG A 81 15.01 17.85 5.11
CA ARG A 81 14.54 19.21 4.88
C ARG A 81 14.28 19.90 6.23
N PRO A 82 14.87 21.09 6.47
CA PRO A 82 14.66 21.81 7.72
C PRO A 82 13.21 22.30 7.80
N HIS A 83 12.36 21.52 8.46
CA HIS A 83 10.98 21.89 8.74
C HIS A 83 10.87 22.47 10.15
N ARG A 84 10.07 23.54 10.30
CA ARG A 84 9.86 24.20 11.61
C ARG A 84 9.07 23.35 12.59
N SER A 85 8.37 22.31 12.11
CA SER A 85 7.68 21.36 12.97
C SER A 85 8.72 20.56 13.75
N ARG A 86 8.88 20.90 15.03
CA ARG A 86 9.67 20.08 15.95
C ARG A 86 8.92 18.76 16.08
N LEU A 87 9.46 17.71 15.47
CA LEU A 87 9.06 16.32 15.73
C LEU A 87 9.02 16.14 17.24
N ARG A 88 7.81 16.09 17.81
CA ARG A 88 7.61 15.75 19.21
C ARG A 88 7.76 14.24 19.32
N PHE A 89 9.00 13.78 19.24
CA PHE A 89 9.33 12.40 19.53
C PHE A 89 8.97 12.15 20.98
N ASN A 90 7.87 11.44 21.20
CA ASN A 90 7.61 10.88 22.51
C ASN A 90 8.70 9.82 22.72
N SER A 91 9.63 10.09 23.65
CA SER A 91 10.84 9.29 23.85
C SER A 91 10.52 7.80 24.00
N VAL A 92 9.38 7.45 24.60
CA VAL A 92 8.97 6.05 24.80
C VAL A 92 8.69 5.35 23.47
N LEU A 93 7.93 5.97 22.56
CA LEU A 93 7.58 5.35 21.28
C LEU A 93 8.83 5.18 20.39
N GLY A 94 9.72 6.17 20.41
CA GLY A 94 11.00 6.07 19.70
C GLY A 94 11.86 4.93 20.22
N ILE A 95 11.93 4.74 21.54
CA ILE A 95 12.67 3.63 22.16
C ILE A 95 12.06 2.28 21.78
N VAL A 96 10.73 2.13 21.87
CA VAL A 96 10.04 0.88 21.48
C VAL A 96 10.32 0.53 20.02
N LEU A 97 10.27 1.53 19.14
CA LEU A 97 10.54 1.35 17.72
C LEU A 97 12.00 0.97 17.45
N LEU A 98 12.95 1.56 18.19
CA LEU A 98 14.37 1.21 18.09
C LEU A 98 14.64 -0.22 18.59
N ILE A 99 14.05 -0.61 19.74
CA ILE A 99 14.12 -1.99 20.25
C ILE A 99 13.56 -2.96 19.22
N TYR A 100 12.44 -2.62 18.58
CA TYR A 100 11.84 -3.46 17.55
C TYR A 100 12.75 -3.64 16.33
N ILE A 101 13.40 -2.57 15.84
CA ILE A 101 14.36 -2.66 14.73
C ILE A 101 15.57 -3.52 15.10
N VAL A 102 16.13 -3.32 16.30
CA VAL A 102 17.25 -4.13 16.79
C VAL A 102 16.85 -5.59 16.93
N TRP A 103 15.65 -5.86 17.45
CA TRP A 103 15.09 -7.20 17.55
C TRP A 103 14.90 -7.86 16.17
N ALA A 104 14.35 -7.12 15.22
CA ALA A 104 14.21 -7.58 13.84
C ALA A 104 15.58 -7.87 13.20
N ALA A 105 16.60 -7.06 13.48
CA ALA A 105 17.95 -7.31 13.00
C ALA A 105 18.59 -8.54 13.65
N LEU A 106 18.35 -8.78 14.94
CA LEU A 106 18.80 -10.01 15.62
C LEU A 106 18.16 -11.26 15.02
N SER A 107 16.90 -11.16 14.55
CA SER A 107 16.20 -12.28 13.93
C SER A 107 16.86 -12.84 12.67
N PHE A 108 17.73 -12.04 12.03
CA PHE A 108 18.55 -12.48 10.90
C PHE A 108 19.57 -13.56 11.28
N THR A 109 20.09 -13.54 12.52
CA THR A 109 21.19 -14.42 12.96
C THR A 109 20.81 -15.89 13.08
N TRP A 110 19.51 -16.19 13.22
CA TRP A 110 18.98 -17.54 13.36
C TRP A 110 18.02 -17.95 12.23
N ALA A 111 17.92 -17.16 11.17
CA ALA A 111 17.05 -17.47 10.04
C ALA A 111 17.67 -18.55 9.15
N GLU A 112 16.87 -19.54 8.74
CA GLU A 112 17.26 -20.57 7.76
C GLU A 112 17.61 -19.92 6.41
N ASP A 113 16.84 -18.90 6.00
CA ASP A 113 17.06 -18.10 4.79
C ASP A 113 17.46 -16.66 5.12
N PRO A 114 18.75 -16.36 5.32
CA PRO A 114 19.21 -15.02 5.69
C PRO A 114 18.89 -13.99 4.60
N SER A 115 18.97 -14.37 3.32
CA SER A 115 18.71 -13.46 2.19
C SER A 115 17.30 -12.85 2.24
N LEU A 116 16.31 -13.65 2.59
CA LEU A 116 14.91 -13.26 2.67
C LEU A 116 14.66 -12.39 3.91
N SER A 117 15.25 -12.76 5.04
CA SER A 117 15.21 -11.96 6.27
C SER A 117 15.85 -10.58 6.11
N LEU A 118 17.00 -10.49 5.44
CA LEU A 118 17.67 -9.21 5.16
C LEU A 118 16.79 -8.28 4.32
N ARG A 119 16.16 -8.80 3.26
CA ARG A 119 15.22 -8.03 2.43
C ARG A 119 14.07 -7.47 3.27
N ARG A 120 13.48 -8.27 4.16
CA ARG A 120 12.40 -7.84 5.07
C ARG A 120 12.87 -6.74 6.03
N VAL A 121 14.07 -6.85 6.58
CA VAL A 121 14.65 -5.83 7.48
C VAL A 121 14.89 -4.52 6.72
N ILE A 122 15.43 -4.56 5.50
CA ILE A 122 15.62 -3.36 4.67
C ILE A 122 14.28 -2.67 4.40
N VAL A 123 13.25 -3.45 4.01
CA VAL A 123 11.91 -2.93 3.78
C VAL A 123 11.34 -2.28 5.05
N LEU A 124 11.50 -2.92 6.21
CA LEU A 124 11.05 -2.37 7.48
C LEU A 124 11.72 -1.02 7.77
N VAL A 125 13.04 -0.93 7.60
CA VAL A 125 13.80 0.32 7.78
C VAL A 125 13.30 1.40 6.82
N CYS A 126 13.09 1.08 5.54
CA CYS A 126 12.54 2.02 4.57
C CYS A 126 11.14 2.53 4.97
N LEU A 127 10.27 1.63 5.45
CA LEU A 127 8.93 2.00 5.90
C LEU A 127 8.97 2.87 7.16
N VAL A 128 9.85 2.56 8.12
CA VAL A 128 10.07 3.39 9.32
C VAL A 128 10.54 4.79 8.93
N VAL A 129 11.56 4.89 8.08
CA VAL A 129 12.09 6.18 7.62
C VAL A 129 11.01 6.96 6.86
N GLY A 130 10.25 6.28 6.00
CA GLY A 130 9.07 6.79 5.33
C GLY A 130 8.04 7.39 6.31
N ALA A 131 7.66 6.61 7.32
CA ALA A 131 6.68 7.00 8.33
C ALA A 131 7.15 8.18 9.18
N VAL A 132 8.42 8.17 9.64
CA VAL A 132 9.01 9.27 10.43
C VAL A 132 9.11 10.54 9.58
N GLY A 133 9.54 10.42 8.32
CA GLY A 133 9.58 11.53 7.38
C GLY A 133 8.19 12.12 7.12
N LEU A 134 7.16 11.27 6.96
CA LEU A 134 5.78 11.72 6.79
C LEU A 134 5.22 12.38 8.06
N ALA A 135 5.56 11.85 9.24
CA ALA A 135 5.18 12.41 10.53
C ALA A 135 5.81 13.79 10.82
N SER A 136 6.85 14.18 10.08
CA SER A 136 7.42 15.53 10.16
C SER A 136 6.53 16.61 9.52
N LEU A 137 5.58 16.21 8.66
CA LEU A 137 4.62 17.12 8.04
C LEU A 137 3.57 17.60 9.05
N ASP A 138 2.94 18.73 8.74
CA ASP A 138 1.80 19.22 9.52
C ASP A 138 0.65 18.21 9.53
N THR A 139 -0.03 18.07 10.67
CA THR A 139 -1.17 17.16 10.86
C THR A 139 -2.24 17.31 9.78
N ARG A 140 -2.54 18.56 9.38
CA ARG A 140 -3.52 18.85 8.32
C ARG A 140 -3.06 18.29 6.96
N SER A 141 -1.78 18.37 6.65
CA SER A 141 -1.21 17.83 5.41
C SER A 141 -1.28 16.30 5.41
N ILE A 142 -0.96 15.66 6.53
CA ILE A 142 -1.08 14.20 6.70
C ILE A 142 -2.53 13.76 6.49
N GLN A 143 -3.50 14.45 7.11
CA GLN A 143 -4.93 14.16 6.95
C GLN A 143 -5.38 14.28 5.49
N MET A 144 -4.99 15.35 4.79
CA MET A 144 -5.34 15.53 3.37
C MET A 144 -4.75 14.44 2.49
N ILE A 145 -3.47 14.06 2.70
CA ILE A 145 -2.81 12.98 1.97
C ILE A 145 -3.54 11.66 2.23
N PHE A 146 -3.83 11.34 3.49
CA PHE A 146 -4.48 10.09 3.88
C PHE A 146 -5.88 9.95 3.29
N ILE A 147 -6.73 10.98 3.44
CA ILE A 147 -8.07 11.00 2.84
C ILE A 147 -7.99 10.90 1.32
N GLY A 148 -7.06 11.63 0.70
CA GLY A 148 -6.86 11.59 -0.75
C GLY A 148 -6.47 10.20 -1.25
N ILE A 149 -5.56 9.50 -0.54
CA ILE A 149 -5.12 8.16 -0.93
C ILE A 149 -6.28 7.18 -0.82
N ILE A 150 -7.04 7.22 0.29
CA ILE A 150 -8.21 6.35 0.49
C ILE A 150 -9.26 6.59 -0.59
N LEU A 151 -9.58 7.85 -0.88
CA LEU A 151 -10.57 8.17 -1.91
C LEU A 151 -10.10 7.70 -3.29
N ALA A 152 -8.82 7.89 -3.62
CA ALA A 152 -8.26 7.47 -4.90
C ALA A 152 -8.27 5.94 -5.05
N THR A 153 -7.82 5.18 -4.03
CA THR A 153 -7.83 3.71 -4.07
C THR A 153 -9.26 3.16 -4.10
N PHE A 154 -10.18 3.78 -3.35
CA PHE A 154 -11.60 3.46 -3.41
C PHE A 154 -12.16 3.67 -4.83
N CYS A 155 -11.86 4.80 -5.47
CA CYS A 155 -12.27 5.07 -6.85
C CYS A 155 -11.70 4.04 -7.83
N VAL A 156 -10.43 3.65 -7.71
CA VAL A 156 -9.84 2.61 -8.56
C VAL A 156 -10.57 1.27 -8.37
N GLY A 157 -10.83 0.87 -7.12
CA GLY A 157 -11.59 -0.35 -6.83
C GLY A 157 -13.00 -0.31 -7.41
N LEU A 158 -13.71 0.81 -7.24
CA LEU A 158 -15.05 1.01 -7.78
C LEU A 158 -15.05 0.94 -9.32
N LEU A 159 -14.09 1.59 -9.98
CA LEU A 159 -13.93 1.54 -11.43
C LEU A 159 -13.63 0.13 -11.93
N ASN A 160 -12.82 -0.63 -11.21
CA ASN A 160 -12.50 -2.01 -11.55
C ASN A 160 -13.77 -2.89 -11.52
N GLU A 161 -14.59 -2.78 -10.46
CA GLU A 161 -15.85 -3.53 -10.35
C GLU A 161 -16.89 -3.11 -11.41
N LEU A 162 -16.95 -1.83 -11.76
CA LEU A 162 -17.79 -1.33 -12.85
C LEU A 162 -17.32 -1.89 -14.20
N ALA A 163 -16.01 -1.94 -14.44
CA ALA A 163 -15.42 -2.46 -15.67
C ALA A 163 -15.63 -3.98 -15.81
N LEU A 164 -15.50 -4.73 -14.72
CA LEU A 164 -15.76 -6.18 -14.69
C LEU A 164 -17.26 -6.51 -14.78
N GLY A 165 -18.13 -5.52 -14.60
CA GLY A 165 -19.58 -5.69 -14.66
C GLY A 165 -20.16 -6.48 -13.49
N THR A 166 -19.44 -6.56 -12.36
CA THR A 166 -19.91 -7.19 -11.12
C THR A 166 -21.17 -6.48 -10.60
N PHE A 167 -21.27 -5.17 -10.80
CA PHE A 167 -22.44 -4.35 -10.45
C PHE A 167 -23.58 -4.41 -11.49
N ALA A 168 -23.79 -5.55 -12.14
CA ALA A 168 -24.94 -5.78 -13.01
C ALA A 168 -25.98 -6.70 -12.33
N PRO A 169 -26.69 -6.26 -11.27
CA PRO A 169 -27.63 -7.10 -10.53
C PRO A 169 -28.75 -7.65 -11.43
N TRP A 170 -29.06 -6.93 -12.52
CA TRP A 170 -30.13 -7.25 -13.46
C TRP A 170 -29.78 -8.40 -14.43
N ARG A 171 -28.50 -8.79 -14.56
CA ARG A 171 -28.09 -9.93 -15.43
C ARG A 171 -28.58 -11.27 -14.88
N ALA A 172 -28.83 -11.37 -13.57
CA ALA A 172 -29.43 -12.55 -12.96
C ALA A 172 -30.92 -12.72 -13.33
N THR A 173 -31.62 -11.61 -13.63
CA THR A 173 -33.08 -11.61 -13.82
C THR A 173 -33.52 -12.02 -15.22
N THR A 174 -32.63 -11.98 -16.22
CA THR A 174 -32.93 -12.47 -17.58
C THR A 174 -32.70 -13.97 -17.76
N GLY A 175 -32.40 -14.70 -16.68
CA GLY A 175 -32.49 -16.16 -16.67
C GLY A 175 -33.91 -16.59 -17.03
N SER A 176 -34.06 -17.23 -18.20
CA SER A 176 -35.29 -17.84 -18.66
C SER A 176 -36.07 -18.48 -17.50
N PRO A 177 -37.39 -18.23 -17.35
CA PRO A 177 -38.20 -18.74 -16.24
C PRO A 177 -38.19 -20.28 -16.09
N ALA A 178 -37.59 -21.00 -17.03
CA ALA A 178 -37.40 -22.45 -17.01
C ALA A 178 -36.32 -22.99 -16.05
N GLN A 179 -35.38 -22.17 -15.53
CA GLN A 179 -34.35 -22.66 -14.59
C GLN A 179 -34.78 -22.61 -13.11
N PHE A 180 -35.67 -21.69 -12.72
CA PHE A 180 -36.11 -21.54 -11.33
C PHE A 180 -36.93 -22.75 -10.84
N THR A 181 -37.56 -23.49 -11.75
CA THR A 181 -38.38 -24.67 -11.43
C THR A 181 -37.55 -25.92 -11.07
N ARG A 182 -36.23 -25.96 -11.28
CA ARG A 182 -35.40 -27.13 -10.90
C ARG A 182 -34.94 -27.11 -9.44
N ILE A 183 -34.83 -25.95 -8.81
CA ILE A 183 -34.28 -25.82 -7.45
C ILE A 183 -35.31 -26.20 -6.37
N CYS A 184 -36.61 -26.23 -6.71
CA CYS A 184 -37.66 -26.77 -5.84
C CYS A 184 -37.88 -28.30 -5.98
N ARG A 185 -37.01 -29.05 -6.66
CA ARG A 185 -37.07 -30.51 -6.58
C ARG A 185 -36.64 -30.95 -5.18
N ARG A 186 -37.63 -31.45 -4.43
CA ARG A 186 -37.52 -31.98 -3.07
C ARG A 186 -36.19 -32.69 -2.82
N PRO A 187 -35.52 -32.42 -1.68
CA PRO A 187 -34.32 -33.14 -1.32
C PRO A 187 -34.61 -34.65 -1.18
N PRO A 188 -33.66 -35.52 -1.56
CA PRO A 188 -33.88 -36.96 -1.68
C PRO A 188 -34.25 -37.65 -0.35
N TRP A 189 -34.01 -37.01 0.80
CA TRP A 189 -34.35 -37.53 2.12
C TRP A 189 -35.83 -37.35 2.51
N ALA A 190 -36.63 -36.57 1.77
CA ALA A 190 -38.06 -36.38 2.05
C ALA A 190 -38.96 -37.53 1.51
N ARG A 191 -38.37 -38.70 1.25
CA ARG A 191 -39.06 -39.95 0.89
C ARG A 191 -38.68 -41.03 1.90
N SER A 192 -39.42 -41.08 3.00
CA SER A 192 -39.46 -42.27 3.86
C SER A 192 -40.91 -42.52 4.30
N PRO A 193 -41.37 -43.79 4.26
CA PRO A 193 -42.74 -44.20 4.55
C PRO A 193 -43.11 -44.12 6.03
#